data_AF-A0A8S3R2I1-F1
#
_entry.id   AF-A0A8S3R2I1-F1
#
_cell.length_a   1.000
_cell.length_b   1.000
_cell.length_c   1.000
_cell.angle_alpha   90.00
_cell.angle_beta   90.00
_cell.angle_gamma   90.00
#
_symmetry.space_group_name_H-M   'P 1'
#
loop_
_entity.id
_entity.type
_entity.pdbx_description
1 polymer ?
#
loop_
_entity_poly.entity_id
_entity_poly.type
_entity_poly.pdbx_seq_one_letter_code
_entity_poly.pdbx_strand_id
1 'polypeptide(L)'
;MKGEFILHWFQSNFLKVLDAYGRPWANPQPLDDKYSKLRKTWENLPSVKHSAVVVIENKTEVKESREEAVTEYKEETNSENKEADTTEEKVVENPPEENDDLMDLKEALQNVNKERGSDEDIMKQIASLSTGCVQHGPEYIYILWKSLLEQWFKDADNRVYIVTPQLDVDRLKDVVQLVLDQRLTANLEALSFTQKCDLIQNIGDVKATVQKQYPSKDQVFIEYKIYSNIIYPLAEFQCKFIACIKKGKVTVLQTSANFHADHFVKESVDTVSFHRMSKDEFHQRFLKPILASQFLQVSEK
;
A
#
# COMPACT_ATOMS: atom_id res chain seq x y z
N MET A 1 -37.08 26.60 0.35
CA MET A 1 -37.53 26.73 -1.06
C MET A 1 -36.59 26.13 -2.10
N LYS A 2 -35.25 26.23 -2.03
CA LYS A 2 -34.36 25.64 -3.07
C LYS A 2 -34.17 24.10 -2.99
N GLY A 3 -34.24 23.52 -1.77
CA GLY A 3 -34.05 22.08 -1.57
C GLY A 3 -35.19 21.21 -2.12
N GLU A 4 -36.44 21.66 -1.99
CA GLU A 4 -37.62 20.93 -2.50
C GLU A 4 -37.62 20.82 -4.02
N PHE A 5 -37.14 21.85 -4.73
CA PHE A 5 -37.04 21.82 -6.19
C PHE A 5 -36.05 20.75 -6.67
N ILE A 6 -34.88 20.63 -6.02
CA ILE A 6 -33.86 19.65 -6.39
C ILE A 6 -34.35 18.23 -6.09
N LEU A 7 -34.99 18.02 -4.94
CA LEU A 7 -35.53 16.72 -4.57
C LEU A 7 -36.66 16.28 -5.52
N HIS A 8 -37.58 17.20 -5.84
CA HIS A 8 -38.67 16.93 -6.79
C HIS A 8 -38.17 16.67 -8.21
N TRP A 9 -37.14 17.42 -8.66
CA TRP A 9 -36.49 17.19 -9.95
C TRP A 9 -35.81 15.82 -10.01
N PHE A 10 -35.10 15.43 -8.94
CA PHE A 10 -34.44 14.14 -8.87
C PHE A 10 -35.44 13.00 -8.88
N GLN A 11 -36.48 13.06 -8.04
CA GLN A 11 -37.52 12.04 -7.95
C GLN A 11 -38.29 11.90 -9.27
N SER A 12 -38.66 13.01 -9.91
CA SER A 12 -39.39 12.99 -11.18
C SER A 12 -38.59 12.42 -12.34
N ASN A 13 -37.26 12.61 -12.36
CA ASN A 13 -36.42 12.07 -13.44
C ASN A 13 -35.98 10.64 -13.16
N PHE A 14 -35.72 10.29 -11.90
CA PHE A 14 -35.34 8.94 -11.52
C PHE A 14 -36.48 7.94 -11.76
N LEU A 15 -37.72 8.32 -11.45
CA LEU A 15 -38.89 7.48 -11.74
C LEU A 15 -39.11 7.26 -13.24
N LYS A 16 -38.84 8.26 -14.09
CA LYS A 16 -38.92 8.12 -15.55
C LYS A 16 -37.86 7.17 -16.12
N VAL A 17 -36.68 7.14 -15.49
CA VAL A 17 -35.62 6.19 -15.86
C VAL A 17 -36.04 4.78 -15.48
N LEU A 18 -36.53 4.56 -14.26
CA LEU A 18 -36.98 3.25 -13.81
C LEU A 18 -38.14 2.68 -14.65
N ASP A 19 -39.09 3.54 -15.06
CA ASP A 19 -40.22 3.15 -15.91
C ASP A 19 -39.78 2.76 -17.35
N ALA A 20 -38.62 3.24 -17.79
CA ALA A 20 -38.01 2.84 -19.06
C ALA A 20 -37.31 1.47 -18.98
N TYR A 21 -36.81 1.07 -17.81
CA TYR A 21 -36.16 -0.23 -17.59
C TYR A 21 -37.15 -1.39 -17.41
N GLY A 22 -38.43 -1.11 -17.14
CA GLY A 22 -39.47 -2.13 -16.96
C GLY A 22 -40.10 -2.66 -18.25
N ARG A 23 -39.74 -2.15 -19.44
CA ARG A 23 -40.34 -2.60 -20.71
C ARG A 23 -39.48 -3.67 -21.40
N PRO A 24 -40.08 -4.75 -21.94
CA PRO A 24 -39.30 -5.78 -22.62
C PRO A 24 -38.73 -5.22 -23.93
N TRP A 25 -37.41 -5.10 -23.98
CA TRP A 25 -36.53 -5.07 -25.15
C TRP A 25 -37.16 -4.42 -26.41
N ALA A 26 -37.37 -3.11 -26.35
CA ALA A 26 -37.40 -2.30 -27.56
C ALA A 26 -35.97 -1.83 -27.88
N ASN A 27 -35.56 -1.97 -29.14
CA ASN A 27 -34.23 -1.58 -29.63
C ASN A 27 -33.75 -0.23 -29.09
N PRO A 28 -32.47 -0.10 -28.71
CA PRO A 28 -31.94 1.14 -28.16
C PRO A 28 -32.17 2.29 -29.14
N GLN A 29 -32.90 3.33 -28.70
CA GLN A 29 -33.05 4.53 -29.50
C GLN A 29 -31.67 5.20 -29.67
N PRO A 30 -31.35 5.73 -30.87
CA PRO A 30 -30.14 6.51 -31.05
C PRO A 30 -30.15 7.69 -30.09
N LEU A 31 -28.96 8.03 -29.57
CA LEU A 31 -28.74 9.23 -28.77
C LEU A 31 -29.07 10.47 -29.60
N ASP A 32 -30.35 10.84 -29.60
CA ASP A 32 -30.85 12.02 -30.27
C ASP A 32 -30.67 13.26 -29.38
N ASP A 33 -30.78 14.44 -30.00
CA ASP A 33 -30.52 15.85 -29.63
C ASP A 33 -30.91 16.39 -28.23
N LYS A 34 -31.20 15.54 -27.25
CA LYS A 34 -31.50 15.93 -25.86
C LYS A 34 -30.25 16.33 -25.08
N TYR A 35 -29.09 15.74 -25.35
CA TYR A 35 -27.84 16.07 -24.64
C TYR A 35 -27.30 17.45 -25.02
N SER A 36 -27.49 17.86 -26.28
CA SER A 36 -27.09 19.19 -26.76
C SER A 36 -27.91 20.31 -26.11
N LYS A 37 -29.19 20.06 -25.81
CA LYS A 37 -30.03 20.99 -25.02
C LYS A 37 -29.61 21.03 -23.55
N LEU A 38 -29.30 19.89 -22.93
CA LEU A 38 -28.90 19.84 -21.52
C LEU A 38 -27.59 20.59 -21.24
N ARG A 39 -26.64 20.49 -22.17
CA ARG A 39 -25.34 21.19 -22.09
C ARG A 39 -25.50 22.71 -22.11
N LYS A 40 -26.35 23.24 -23.00
CA LYS A 40 -26.64 24.68 -23.09
C LYS A 40 -27.32 25.23 -21.83
N THR A 41 -28.13 24.42 -21.14
CA THR A 41 -28.75 24.84 -19.88
C THR A 41 -27.74 24.93 -18.73
N TRP A 42 -26.73 24.06 -18.76
CA TRP A 42 -25.67 24.01 -17.73
C TRP A 42 -24.69 25.19 -17.83
N GLU A 43 -24.35 25.58 -19.07
CA GLU A 43 -23.44 26.71 -19.35
C GLU A 43 -24.06 28.08 -19.00
N ASN A 44 -25.37 28.15 -18.78
CA ASN A 44 -26.11 29.38 -18.45
C ASN A 44 -26.47 29.52 -16.95
N LEU A 45 -25.97 28.65 -16.08
CA LEU A 45 -26.16 28.80 -14.64
C LEU A 45 -25.20 29.87 -14.08
N PRO A 46 -25.68 30.88 -13.32
CA PRO A 46 -24.83 31.94 -12.79
C PRO A 46 -23.83 31.39 -11.76
N SER A 47 -22.54 31.60 -12.00
CA SER A 47 -21.47 31.19 -11.10
C SER A 47 -21.52 31.98 -9.79
N VAL A 48 -21.65 31.29 -8.66
CA VAL A 48 -21.51 31.90 -7.33
C VAL A 48 -20.03 32.10 -7.05
N LYS A 49 -19.57 33.36 -7.09
CA LYS A 49 -18.30 33.79 -6.46
C LYS A 49 -18.59 34.20 -5.02
N HIS A 50 -17.81 33.67 -4.06
CA HIS A 50 -17.49 34.21 -2.71
C HIS A 50 -16.67 33.13 -1.98
N SER A 51 -15.67 33.37 -1.12
CA SER A 51 -14.90 34.54 -0.70
C SER A 51 -13.68 33.97 0.05
N ALA A 52 -12.49 34.54 -0.18
CA ALA A 52 -11.32 34.29 0.64
C ALA A 52 -11.47 34.95 2.02
N VAL A 53 -11.03 34.28 3.09
CA VAL A 53 -10.77 34.89 4.40
C VAL A 53 -9.41 34.39 4.91
N VAL A 54 -8.65 35.37 5.41
CA VAL A 54 -7.24 35.40 5.80
C VAL A 54 -7.08 35.06 7.30
N VAL A 55 -5.81 34.88 7.72
CA VAL A 55 -5.24 34.90 9.11
C VAL A 55 -5.18 33.49 9.73
N ILE A 56 -4.01 32.94 10.09
CA ILE A 56 -3.24 33.26 11.32
C ILE A 56 -1.73 33.01 11.12
N GLU A 57 -0.93 34.07 11.30
CA GLU A 57 0.42 33.98 11.87
C GLU A 57 0.31 34.31 13.36
N ASN A 58 1.04 33.59 14.22
CA ASN A 58 1.67 34.16 15.41
C ASN A 58 2.71 33.20 16.01
N LYS A 59 3.96 33.67 16.08
CA LYS A 59 5.06 33.19 16.93
C LYS A 59 4.92 33.82 18.31
N THR A 60 5.26 33.10 19.39
CA THR A 60 6.10 33.65 20.48
C THR A 60 6.73 32.55 21.33
N GLU A 61 8.04 32.71 21.59
CA GLU A 61 8.88 32.01 22.56
C GLU A 61 8.55 32.42 24.01
N VAL A 62 8.72 31.53 25.00
CA VAL A 62 9.18 31.90 26.37
C VAL A 62 10.05 30.77 26.97
N LYS A 63 11.10 31.24 27.64
CA LYS A 63 12.25 30.61 28.31
C LYS A 63 11.96 29.83 29.62
N GLU A 64 12.77 28.78 29.82
CA GLU A 64 13.79 28.54 30.89
C GLU A 64 13.53 28.87 32.39
N SER A 65 14.20 28.05 33.23
CA SER A 65 14.42 28.04 34.70
C SER A 65 13.42 27.17 35.49
N ARG A 66 13.82 26.29 36.44
CA ARG A 66 14.95 26.34 37.39
C ARG A 66 15.13 24.97 38.11
N GLU A 67 16.39 24.65 38.47
CA GLU A 67 17.01 23.94 39.64
C GLU A 67 16.09 23.20 40.64
N GLU A 68 16.48 22.23 41.49
CA GLU A 68 17.62 21.38 41.87
C GLU A 68 17.08 20.65 43.12
N ALA A 69 17.41 19.37 43.36
CA ALA A 69 17.55 18.86 44.74
C ALA A 69 18.27 17.51 44.78
N VAL A 70 19.35 17.52 45.55
CA VAL A 70 20.34 16.49 45.86
C VAL A 70 19.84 15.55 46.96
N THR A 71 20.32 14.30 46.98
CA THR A 71 20.83 13.51 48.14
C THR A 71 20.99 12.05 47.69
N GLU A 72 22.17 11.53 47.41
CA GLU A 72 23.25 11.10 48.33
C GLU A 72 22.77 10.13 49.41
N TYR A 73 23.08 8.83 49.26
CA TYR A 73 23.60 7.97 50.33
C TYR A 73 24.49 6.88 49.70
N LYS A 74 25.64 6.70 50.36
CA LYS A 74 26.81 5.88 50.04
C LYS A 74 26.74 4.47 50.63
N GLU A 75 27.63 3.62 50.11
CA GLU A 75 28.45 2.59 50.82
C GLU A 75 27.65 1.43 51.48
N GLU A 76 28.08 0.16 51.51
CA GLU A 76 29.42 -0.43 51.58
C GLU A 76 29.28 -1.98 51.42
N THR A 77 30.24 -2.62 50.71
CA THR A 77 31.05 -3.83 51.08
C THR A 77 30.39 -5.03 51.82
N ASN A 78 30.79 -6.32 51.74
CA ASN A 78 31.87 -7.11 51.14
C ASN A 78 31.61 -8.62 51.45
N SER A 79 32.43 -9.49 50.83
CA SER A 79 32.87 -10.84 51.30
C SER A 79 31.90 -12.02 51.12
N GLU A 80 32.16 -13.05 50.31
CA GLU A 80 33.25 -14.06 50.21
C GLU A 80 32.94 -15.42 50.89
N ASN A 81 33.37 -16.48 50.19
CA ASN A 81 33.58 -17.90 50.58
C ASN A 81 32.39 -18.87 50.42
N LYS A 82 32.50 -20.14 49.98
CA LYS A 82 33.55 -21.00 49.36
C LYS A 82 32.93 -22.41 49.18
N GLU A 83 33.48 -23.20 48.24
CA GLU A 83 33.60 -24.69 48.21
C GLU A 83 32.29 -25.54 48.18
N ALA A 84 31.94 -26.20 47.07
CA ALA A 84 32.41 -27.50 46.55
C ALA A 84 32.10 -28.71 47.47
N ASP A 85 31.17 -29.59 47.06
CA ASP A 85 31.33 -31.07 46.98
C ASP A 85 30.01 -31.74 46.48
N THR A 86 30.06 -33.05 46.27
CA THR A 86 29.47 -33.81 45.16
C THR A 86 28.40 -34.81 45.64
N THR A 87 27.60 -35.32 44.69
CA THR A 87 27.03 -36.70 44.59
C THR A 87 25.58 -36.98 45.04
N GLU A 88 24.78 -37.30 44.00
CA GLU A 88 23.71 -38.32 43.87
C GLU A 88 22.49 -38.37 44.81
N GLU A 89 21.31 -38.16 44.22
CA GLU A 89 20.15 -39.03 44.46
C GLU A 89 19.17 -39.02 43.26
N LYS A 90 18.77 -40.21 42.81
CA LYS A 90 17.76 -40.45 41.77
C LYS A 90 16.36 -40.36 42.37
N VAL A 91 15.45 -39.61 41.74
CA VAL A 91 14.00 -39.87 41.79
C VAL A 91 13.40 -39.64 40.39
N VAL A 92 12.59 -40.60 39.98
CA VAL A 92 11.87 -40.72 38.71
C VAL A 92 10.56 -39.94 38.79
N GLU A 93 10.32 -39.01 37.87
CA GLU A 93 8.98 -38.54 37.48
C GLU A 93 8.94 -38.22 35.97
N ASN A 94 8.03 -38.87 35.24
CA ASN A 94 7.55 -38.47 33.90
C ASN A 94 6.35 -37.50 34.07
N PRO A 95 5.84 -36.83 33.01
CA PRO A 95 6.42 -36.12 31.85
C PRO A 95 5.91 -34.64 31.83
N PRO A 96 6.03 -33.87 30.73
CA PRO A 96 4.89 -33.86 29.80
C PRO A 96 5.30 -33.89 28.32
N GLU A 97 4.41 -34.48 27.54
CA GLU A 97 4.38 -34.53 26.08
C GLU A 97 4.74 -33.16 25.46
N GLU A 98 5.83 -33.11 24.71
CA GLU A 98 6.13 -31.99 23.83
C GLU A 98 5.23 -32.09 22.59
N ASN A 99 4.35 -31.10 22.44
CA ASN A 99 3.38 -30.95 21.36
C ASN A 99 3.98 -31.20 19.95
N ASP A 100 3.46 -32.21 19.25
CA ASP A 100 3.65 -32.43 17.80
C ASP A 100 3.27 -31.18 16.97
N ASP A 101 2.36 -30.35 17.47
CA ASP A 101 1.92 -29.10 16.81
C ASP A 101 3.02 -28.02 16.73
N LEU A 102 4.09 -28.12 17.53
CA LEU A 102 5.19 -27.14 17.54
C LEU A 102 6.30 -27.49 16.53
N MET A 103 6.40 -28.77 16.13
CA MET A 103 7.27 -29.21 15.03
C MET A 103 6.66 -28.80 13.69
N ASP A 104 5.35 -28.99 13.50
CA ASP A 104 4.64 -28.57 12.28
C ASP A 104 4.66 -27.05 12.09
N LEU A 105 4.63 -26.26 13.17
CA LEU A 105 4.76 -24.80 13.08
C LEU A 105 6.20 -24.35 12.77
N LYS A 106 7.22 -25.05 13.30
CA LYS A 106 8.64 -24.79 12.97
C LYS A 106 8.98 -25.25 11.56
N GLU A 107 8.41 -26.34 11.08
CA GLU A 107 8.57 -26.84 9.71
C GLU A 107 7.78 -25.98 8.71
N ALA A 108 6.60 -25.48 9.08
CA ALA A 108 5.88 -24.46 8.30
C ALA A 108 6.62 -23.12 8.27
N LEU A 109 7.22 -22.67 9.37
CA LEU A 109 8.07 -21.46 9.40
C LEU A 109 9.41 -21.65 8.69
N GLN A 110 9.99 -22.85 8.71
CA GLN A 110 11.17 -23.19 7.93
C GLN A 110 10.86 -23.32 6.44
N ASN A 111 9.68 -23.82 6.06
CA ASN A 111 9.25 -23.89 4.66
C ASN A 111 8.86 -22.52 4.10
N VAL A 112 8.28 -21.61 4.90
CA VAL A 112 8.11 -20.19 4.54
C VAL A 112 9.46 -19.47 4.42
N ASN A 113 10.46 -19.85 5.23
CA ASN A 113 11.83 -19.34 5.09
C ASN A 113 12.63 -20.00 3.97
N LYS A 114 12.22 -21.16 3.44
CA LYS A 114 12.95 -21.87 2.37
C LYS A 114 12.70 -21.27 0.99
N GLU A 115 11.55 -20.62 0.81
CA GLU A 115 11.24 -19.83 -0.40
C GLU A 115 11.83 -18.41 -0.35
N ARG A 116 12.31 -17.98 0.82
CA ARG A 116 12.88 -16.66 1.04
C ARG A 116 14.40 -16.75 0.92
N GLY A 117 14.98 -16.24 -0.16
CA GLY A 117 16.42 -16.06 -0.24
C GLY A 117 16.92 -15.23 0.96
N SER A 118 18.12 -15.51 1.45
CA SER A 118 18.73 -14.70 2.51
C SER A 118 18.92 -13.26 2.04
N ASP A 119 19.02 -12.31 2.97
CA ASP A 119 19.31 -10.90 2.63
C ASP A 119 20.56 -10.76 1.73
N GLU A 120 21.55 -11.65 1.90
CA GLU A 120 22.73 -11.72 1.03
C GLU A 120 22.42 -12.22 -0.39
N ASP A 121 21.52 -13.20 -0.53
CA ASP A 121 21.11 -13.75 -1.82
C ASP A 121 20.32 -12.72 -2.64
N ILE A 122 19.42 -11.99 -1.98
CA ILE A 122 18.67 -10.88 -2.60
C ILE A 122 19.64 -9.81 -3.12
N MET A 123 20.67 -9.46 -2.34
CA MET A 123 21.65 -8.46 -2.75
C MET A 123 22.53 -8.91 -3.92
N LYS A 124 22.89 -10.19 -3.98
CA LYS A 124 23.58 -10.79 -5.14
C LYS A 124 22.70 -10.76 -6.39
N GLN A 125 21.42 -11.14 -6.26
CA GLN A 125 20.45 -11.07 -7.35
C GLN A 125 20.32 -9.64 -7.87
N ILE A 126 20.12 -8.66 -6.99
CA ILE A 126 20.00 -7.24 -7.33
C ILE A 126 21.20 -6.73 -8.13
N ALA A 127 22.42 -7.12 -7.77
CA ALA A 127 23.62 -6.68 -8.47
C ALA A 127 23.62 -7.08 -9.96
N SER A 128 23.08 -8.27 -10.27
CA SER A 128 22.97 -8.77 -11.64
C SER A 128 21.87 -8.10 -12.49
N LEU A 129 20.92 -7.39 -11.86
CA LEU A 129 19.75 -6.83 -12.53
C LEU A 129 19.95 -5.42 -13.11
N SER A 130 21.15 -4.84 -12.99
CA SER A 130 21.41 -3.46 -13.43
C SER A 130 21.23 -3.23 -14.93
N THR A 131 21.52 -4.24 -15.77
CA THR A 131 21.31 -4.21 -17.22
C THR A 131 19.93 -4.72 -17.64
N GLY A 132 19.15 -5.23 -16.69
CA GLY A 132 17.93 -5.99 -16.94
C GLY A 132 18.22 -7.40 -17.47
N CYS A 133 17.32 -8.34 -17.17
CA CYS A 133 17.34 -9.69 -17.73
C CYS A 133 15.91 -10.25 -17.83
N VAL A 134 15.77 -11.38 -18.52
CA VAL A 134 14.51 -12.14 -18.57
C VAL A 134 14.54 -13.20 -17.47
N GLN A 135 13.49 -13.25 -16.67
CA GLN A 135 13.36 -14.17 -15.53
C GLN A 135 11.96 -14.77 -15.47
N HIS A 136 11.82 -15.87 -14.72
CA HIS A 136 10.53 -16.51 -14.50
C HIS A 136 9.65 -15.65 -13.57
N GLY A 137 8.42 -15.35 -14.00
CA GLY A 137 7.50 -14.50 -13.26
C GLY A 137 7.18 -15.05 -11.86
N PRO A 138 6.57 -16.24 -11.76
CA PRO A 138 6.16 -16.85 -10.49
C PRO A 138 7.32 -17.13 -9.53
N GLU A 139 8.39 -17.78 -10.01
CA GLU A 139 9.44 -18.34 -9.14
C GLU A 139 10.59 -17.38 -8.87
N TYR A 140 10.70 -16.28 -9.64
CA TYR A 140 11.78 -15.32 -9.45
C TYR A 140 11.25 -13.92 -9.16
N ILE A 141 10.49 -13.34 -10.08
CA ILE A 141 10.10 -11.92 -9.98
C ILE A 141 9.16 -11.69 -8.79
N TYR A 142 8.19 -12.58 -8.59
CA TYR A 142 7.26 -12.48 -7.47
C TYR A 142 7.97 -12.63 -6.12
N ILE A 143 8.87 -13.61 -5.99
CA ILE A 143 9.67 -13.82 -4.78
C ILE A 143 10.54 -12.58 -4.51
N LEU A 144 11.29 -12.12 -5.50
CA LEU A 144 12.15 -10.94 -5.39
C LEU A 144 11.36 -9.69 -4.97
N TRP A 145 10.20 -9.48 -5.58
CA TRP A 145 9.29 -8.37 -5.25
C TRP A 145 8.85 -8.43 -3.79
N LYS A 146 8.35 -9.59 -3.34
CA LYS A 146 7.86 -9.79 -1.97
C LYS A 146 8.97 -9.58 -0.94
N SER A 147 10.14 -10.16 -1.20
CA SER A 147 11.33 -10.02 -0.36
C SER A 147 11.82 -8.57 -0.25
N LEU A 148 11.83 -7.83 -1.37
CA LEU A 148 12.20 -6.42 -1.37
C LEU A 148 11.23 -5.56 -0.57
N LEU A 149 9.92 -5.75 -0.74
CA LEU A 149 8.92 -5.01 0.04
C LEU A 149 9.00 -5.33 1.52
N GLU A 150 9.16 -6.59 1.88
CA GLU A 150 9.36 -7.00 3.27
C GLU A 150 10.58 -6.31 3.87
N GLN A 151 11.71 -6.28 3.15
CA GLN A 151 12.91 -5.58 3.60
C GLN A 151 12.70 -4.07 3.70
N TRP A 152 12.01 -3.46 2.74
CA TRP A 152 11.78 -2.01 2.73
C TRP A 152 10.82 -1.57 3.83
N PHE A 153 9.82 -2.38 4.19
CA PHE A 153 8.88 -2.06 5.27
C PHE A 153 9.45 -2.24 6.68
N LYS A 154 10.59 -2.91 6.86
CA LYS A 154 11.28 -3.04 8.16
C LYS A 154 11.86 -1.73 8.71
N ASP A 155 12.00 -0.69 7.88
CA ASP A 155 12.64 0.58 8.25
C ASP A 155 11.70 1.76 8.01
N ALA A 156 11.38 2.50 9.07
CA ALA A 156 10.45 3.63 9.04
C ALA A 156 10.92 4.82 8.19
N ASP A 157 12.23 4.93 7.94
CA ASP A 157 12.80 5.98 7.09
C ASP A 157 12.59 5.71 5.60
N ASN A 158 12.22 4.48 5.24
CA ASN A 158 11.94 4.13 3.86
C ASN A 158 10.58 4.66 3.44
N ARG A 159 10.49 5.20 2.23
CA ARG A 159 9.20 5.49 1.59
C ARG A 159 9.01 4.58 0.40
N VAL A 160 8.00 3.73 0.47
CA VAL A 160 7.75 2.68 -0.52
C VAL A 160 6.66 3.12 -1.49
N TYR A 161 6.91 2.89 -2.77
CA TYR A 161 5.98 3.14 -3.87
C TYR A 161 5.72 1.84 -4.59
N ILE A 162 4.45 1.52 -4.84
CA ILE A 162 4.03 0.39 -5.66
C ILE A 162 3.21 0.95 -6.81
N VAL A 163 3.64 0.67 -8.04
CA VAL A 163 3.00 1.18 -9.24
C VAL A 163 2.74 0.02 -10.19
N THR A 164 1.47 -0.24 -10.49
CA THR A 164 1.04 -1.33 -11.37
C THR A 164 -0.28 -0.95 -12.05
N PRO A 165 -0.49 -1.24 -13.34
CA PRO A 165 -1.76 -0.91 -13.98
C PRO A 165 -2.94 -1.73 -13.42
N GLN A 166 -2.67 -2.97 -13.02
CA GLN A 166 -3.65 -3.96 -12.57
C GLN A 166 -3.32 -4.41 -11.15
N LEU A 167 -4.37 -4.67 -10.35
CA LEU A 167 -4.25 -5.10 -8.97
C LEU A 167 -5.49 -5.91 -8.61
N ASP A 168 -5.31 -7.14 -8.13
CA ASP A 168 -6.40 -8.03 -7.73
C ASP A 168 -6.46 -8.22 -6.20
N VAL A 169 -7.38 -9.09 -5.77
CA VAL A 169 -7.63 -9.40 -4.36
C VAL A 169 -6.40 -10.03 -3.71
N ASP A 170 -5.75 -10.99 -4.37
CA ASP A 170 -4.62 -11.72 -3.79
C ASP A 170 -3.40 -10.82 -3.64
N ARG A 171 -3.09 -10.01 -4.64
CA ARG A 171 -1.95 -9.09 -4.60
C ARG A 171 -2.18 -7.92 -3.66
N LEU A 172 -3.40 -7.40 -3.55
CA LEU A 172 -3.72 -6.40 -2.52
C LEU A 172 -3.62 -7.03 -1.12
N LYS A 173 -4.07 -8.28 -0.94
CA LYS A 173 -3.93 -9.01 0.33
C LYS A 173 -2.47 -9.19 0.72
N ASP A 174 -1.58 -9.52 -0.22
CA ASP A 174 -0.14 -9.61 0.05
C ASP A 174 0.44 -8.28 0.53
N VAL A 175 0.08 -7.16 -0.11
CA VAL A 175 0.52 -5.82 0.32
C VAL A 175 -0.03 -5.49 1.72
N VAL A 176 -1.30 -5.80 1.98
CA VAL A 176 -1.91 -5.61 3.30
C VAL A 176 -1.18 -6.41 4.36
N GLN A 177 -0.89 -7.68 4.10
CA GLN A 177 -0.19 -8.54 5.04
C GLN A 177 1.21 -8.00 5.35
N LEU A 178 1.98 -7.61 4.34
CA LEU A 178 3.32 -7.03 4.52
C LEU A 178 3.31 -5.77 5.40
N VAL A 179 2.33 -4.88 5.19
CA VAL A 179 2.17 -3.66 6.00
C VAL A 179 1.69 -3.98 7.41
N LEU A 180 0.83 -4.98 7.59
CA LEU A 180 0.35 -5.44 8.90
C LEU A 180 1.41 -6.20 9.69
N ASP A 181 2.34 -6.91 9.04
CA ASP A 181 3.46 -7.57 9.70
C ASP A 181 4.47 -6.55 10.22
N GLN A 182 4.55 -5.39 9.57
CA GLN A 182 5.48 -4.30 9.89
C GLN A 182 4.76 -3.04 10.40
N ARG A 183 3.71 -3.17 11.23
CA ARG A 183 2.78 -2.05 11.56
C ARG A 183 3.45 -0.75 12.02
N LEU A 184 4.57 -0.86 12.72
CA LEU A 184 5.27 0.28 13.33
C LEU A 184 6.20 1.00 12.36
N THR A 185 6.70 0.29 11.34
CA THR A 185 7.76 0.77 10.44
C THR A 185 7.29 0.88 8.99
N ALA A 186 6.24 0.17 8.60
CA ALA A 186 5.73 0.19 7.23
C ALA A 186 5.27 1.59 6.83
N ASN A 187 5.92 2.10 5.79
CA ASN A 187 5.65 3.42 5.23
C ASN A 187 5.44 3.31 3.71
N LEU A 188 4.21 2.94 3.35
CA LEU A 188 3.71 2.95 1.99
C LEU A 188 3.28 4.37 1.62
N GLU A 189 4.06 5.05 0.80
CA GLU A 189 3.76 6.41 0.36
C GLU A 189 2.70 6.42 -0.74
N ALA A 190 2.78 5.47 -1.67
CA ALA A 190 1.85 5.41 -2.78
C ALA A 190 1.61 3.99 -3.27
N LEU A 191 0.33 3.66 -3.49
CA LEU A 191 -0.11 2.51 -4.24
C LEU A 191 -0.90 3.01 -5.46
N SER A 192 -0.27 2.99 -6.64
CA SER A 192 -0.84 3.53 -7.88
C SER A 192 -1.27 2.42 -8.82
N PHE A 193 -2.53 2.49 -9.26
CA PHE A 193 -3.09 1.59 -10.26
C PHE A 193 -4.22 2.24 -11.06
N THR A 194 -4.56 1.64 -12.20
CA THR A 194 -5.66 2.16 -13.02
C THR A 194 -7.00 1.82 -12.38
N GLN A 195 -8.01 2.67 -12.51
CA GLN A 195 -9.32 2.44 -11.86
C GLN A 195 -9.98 1.11 -12.26
N LYS A 196 -9.61 0.56 -13.42
CA LYS A 196 -9.97 -0.79 -13.85
C LYS A 196 -8.89 -1.76 -13.40
N CYS A 197 -9.05 -2.29 -12.19
CA CYS A 197 -8.17 -3.29 -11.59
C CYS A 197 -8.02 -4.54 -12.49
N ASP A 198 -9.11 -4.92 -13.15
CA ASP A 198 -9.17 -5.94 -14.20
C ASP A 198 -10.38 -5.66 -15.13
N LEU A 199 -10.62 -6.50 -16.15
CA LEU A 199 -11.78 -6.46 -17.04
C LEU A 199 -13.11 -6.62 -16.29
N ILE A 200 -13.10 -7.25 -15.12
CA ILE A 200 -14.30 -7.71 -14.41
C ILE A 200 -14.54 -6.93 -13.11
N GLN A 201 -13.50 -6.57 -12.37
CA GLN A 201 -13.63 -6.03 -11.01
C GLN A 201 -13.26 -4.54 -10.92
N ASN A 202 -14.09 -3.78 -10.21
CA ASN A 202 -13.77 -2.44 -9.77
C ASN A 202 -12.91 -2.51 -8.50
N ILE A 203 -11.99 -1.56 -8.32
CA ILE A 203 -11.20 -1.43 -7.09
C ILE A 203 -12.04 -1.44 -5.81
N GLY A 204 -13.25 -0.85 -5.84
CA GLY A 204 -14.14 -0.84 -4.68
C GLY A 204 -14.47 -2.25 -4.18
N ASP A 205 -14.72 -3.18 -5.10
CA ASP A 205 -15.03 -4.58 -4.80
C ASP A 205 -13.78 -5.32 -4.30
N VAL A 206 -12.63 -5.06 -4.92
CA VAL A 206 -11.33 -5.61 -4.49
C VAL A 206 -11.02 -5.18 -3.05
N LYS A 207 -11.11 -3.87 -2.76
CA LYS A 207 -10.90 -3.31 -1.40
C LYS A 207 -11.84 -3.93 -0.38
N ALA A 208 -13.14 -3.99 -0.70
CA ALA A 208 -14.15 -4.52 0.22
C ALA A 208 -13.93 -6.01 0.49
N THR A 209 -13.53 -6.78 -0.53
CA THR A 209 -13.24 -8.22 -0.43
C THR A 209 -12.02 -8.48 0.43
N VAL A 210 -10.93 -7.71 0.26
CA VAL A 210 -9.73 -7.84 1.09
C VAL A 210 -10.01 -7.39 2.53
N GLN A 211 -10.63 -6.23 2.72
CA GLN A 211 -10.88 -5.66 4.06
C GLN A 211 -11.73 -6.60 4.94
N LYS A 212 -12.74 -7.27 4.37
CA LYS A 212 -13.59 -8.23 5.10
C LYS A 212 -12.85 -9.47 5.62
N GLN A 213 -11.65 -9.76 5.10
CA GLN A 213 -10.84 -10.89 5.56
C GLN A 213 -10.07 -10.59 6.87
N TYR A 214 -10.07 -9.33 7.32
CA TYR A 214 -9.33 -8.90 8.51
C TYR A 214 -10.26 -8.47 9.64
N PRO A 215 -9.85 -8.60 10.92
CA PRO A 215 -10.62 -8.11 12.07
C PRO A 215 -10.89 -6.60 12.00
N SER A 216 -11.98 -6.11 12.60
CA SER A 216 -12.38 -4.70 12.52
C SER A 216 -11.28 -3.70 12.95
N LYS A 217 -10.43 -4.07 13.93
CA LYS A 217 -9.28 -3.26 14.36
C LYS A 217 -8.28 -3.05 13.22
N ASP A 218 -8.05 -4.08 12.42
CA ASP A 218 -7.11 -4.06 11.31
C ASP A 218 -7.72 -3.38 10.09
N GLN A 219 -9.03 -3.50 9.89
CA GLN A 219 -9.74 -2.80 8.81
C GLN A 219 -9.56 -1.28 8.89
N VAL A 220 -9.63 -0.71 10.09
CA VAL A 220 -9.40 0.74 10.31
C VAL A 220 -7.96 1.10 9.99
N PHE A 221 -7.00 0.26 10.41
CA PHE A 221 -5.59 0.46 10.13
C PHE A 221 -5.29 0.38 8.63
N ILE A 222 -5.87 -0.60 7.92
CA ILE A 222 -5.75 -0.77 6.47
C ILE A 222 -6.27 0.47 5.74
N GLU A 223 -7.45 0.97 6.13
CA GLU A 223 -8.02 2.18 5.53
C GLU A 223 -7.05 3.37 5.69
N TYR A 224 -6.52 3.56 6.90
CA TYR A 224 -5.66 4.68 7.23
C TYR A 224 -4.25 4.58 6.64
N LYS A 225 -3.63 3.40 6.61
CA LYS A 225 -2.23 3.22 6.18
C LYS A 225 -2.06 2.84 4.71
N ILE A 226 -3.06 2.20 4.12
CA ILE A 226 -2.94 1.66 2.75
C ILE A 226 -3.90 2.39 1.83
N TYR A 227 -5.19 2.43 2.16
CA TYR A 227 -6.19 2.95 1.23
C TYR A 227 -6.14 4.47 1.07
N SER A 228 -5.75 5.20 2.10
CA SER A 228 -5.47 6.64 2.04
C SER A 228 -4.32 7.00 1.10
N ASN A 229 -3.39 6.07 0.86
CA ASN A 229 -2.22 6.21 0.01
C ASN A 229 -2.45 5.63 -1.40
N ILE A 230 -3.68 5.24 -1.72
CA ILE A 230 -4.02 4.83 -3.08
C ILE A 230 -4.12 6.06 -3.97
N ILE A 231 -3.42 6.00 -5.10
CA ILE A 231 -3.46 7.04 -6.13
C ILE A 231 -4.12 6.46 -7.38
N TYR A 232 -5.06 7.21 -7.94
CA TYR A 232 -5.70 6.90 -9.22
C TYR A 232 -5.19 7.87 -10.29
N PRO A 233 -4.16 7.50 -11.08
CA PRO A 233 -3.74 8.29 -12.24
C PRO A 233 -4.92 8.49 -13.20
N LEU A 234 -5.03 9.68 -13.79
CA LEU A 234 -6.08 9.95 -14.79
C LEU A 234 -5.68 9.41 -16.16
N ALA A 235 -4.38 9.38 -16.45
CA ALA A 235 -3.84 8.76 -17.65
C ALA A 235 -3.68 7.25 -17.45
N GLU A 236 -3.99 6.49 -18.50
CA GLU A 236 -3.61 5.08 -18.55
C GLU A 236 -2.08 4.95 -18.59
N PHE A 237 -1.57 3.98 -17.85
CA PHE A 237 -0.14 3.65 -17.85
C PHE A 237 -0.01 2.12 -17.88
N GLN A 238 1.15 1.63 -18.32
CA GLN A 238 1.41 0.19 -18.44
C GLN A 238 2.67 -0.27 -17.71
N CYS A 239 3.41 0.68 -17.12
CA CYS A 239 4.63 0.38 -16.38
C CYS A 239 4.30 -0.31 -15.06
N LYS A 240 5.16 -1.27 -14.67
CA LYS A 240 5.13 -1.89 -13.35
C LYS A 240 6.48 -1.69 -12.67
N PHE A 241 6.44 -1.15 -11.46
CA PHE A 241 7.63 -1.08 -10.64
C PHE A 241 7.28 -0.96 -9.16
N ILE A 242 8.22 -1.36 -8.32
CA ILE A 242 8.27 -0.95 -6.92
C ILE A 242 9.51 -0.09 -6.71
N ALA A 243 9.39 0.90 -5.83
CA ALA A 243 10.51 1.76 -5.48
C ALA A 243 10.57 2.03 -3.99
N CYS A 244 11.79 2.26 -3.50
CA CYS A 244 12.04 2.70 -2.14
C CYS A 244 12.95 3.93 -2.15
N ILE A 245 12.53 4.98 -1.46
CA ILE A 245 13.33 6.17 -1.21
C ILE A 245 13.89 6.10 0.19
N LYS A 246 15.23 6.10 0.32
CA LYS A 246 15.95 6.14 1.60
C LYS A 246 17.05 7.21 1.54
N LYS A 247 17.00 8.19 2.44
CA LYS A 247 18.02 9.27 2.56
C LYS A 247 18.36 9.93 1.20
N GLY A 248 17.33 10.23 0.41
CA GLY A 248 17.47 10.90 -0.90
C GLY A 248 17.92 10.01 -2.06
N LYS A 249 18.27 8.75 -1.81
CA LYS A 249 18.57 7.74 -2.83
C LYS A 249 17.33 6.89 -3.10
N VAL A 250 17.15 6.52 -4.36
CA VAL A 250 16.02 5.69 -4.79
C VAL A 250 16.53 4.40 -5.39
N THR A 251 15.92 3.30 -4.97
CA THR A 251 16.05 1.99 -5.62
C THR A 251 14.73 1.63 -6.28
N VAL A 252 14.77 1.18 -7.53
CA VAL A 252 13.59 0.84 -8.32
C VAL A 252 13.76 -0.55 -8.90
N LEU A 253 12.81 -1.45 -8.63
CA LEU A 253 12.66 -2.71 -9.36
C LEU A 253 11.57 -2.51 -10.41
N GLN A 254 11.94 -2.52 -11.69
CA GLN A 254 11.02 -2.41 -12.82
C GLN A 254 10.85 -3.76 -13.49
N THR A 255 9.62 -4.11 -13.84
CA THR A 255 9.28 -5.39 -14.48
C THR A 255 8.20 -5.24 -15.56
N SER A 256 8.15 -6.19 -16.50
CA SER A 256 7.01 -6.37 -17.41
C SER A 256 5.86 -7.16 -16.77
N ALA A 257 6.11 -7.87 -15.67
CA ALA A 257 5.14 -8.72 -15.01
C ALA A 257 3.99 -7.90 -14.42
N ASN A 258 2.74 -8.28 -14.71
CA ASN A 258 1.58 -7.65 -14.09
C ASN A 258 1.50 -8.00 -12.61
N PHE A 259 1.08 -7.05 -11.79
CA PHE A 259 0.87 -7.28 -10.38
C PHE A 259 -0.53 -7.89 -10.13
N HIS A 260 -0.72 -9.10 -10.69
CA HIS A 260 -1.98 -9.85 -10.71
C HIS A 260 -1.67 -11.34 -10.54
N ALA A 261 -2.48 -12.08 -9.79
CA ALA A 261 -2.31 -13.48 -9.45
C ALA A 261 -2.19 -14.36 -10.70
N ASP A 262 -3.07 -14.20 -11.69
CA ASP A 262 -2.99 -14.89 -12.98
C ASP A 262 -1.61 -14.82 -13.67
N HIS A 263 -0.89 -13.71 -13.49
CA HIS A 263 0.45 -13.52 -14.06
C HIS A 263 1.49 -14.41 -13.38
N PHE A 264 1.27 -14.74 -12.11
CA PHE A 264 2.16 -15.52 -11.26
C PHE A 264 1.67 -16.97 -11.02
N VAL A 265 0.53 -17.36 -11.59
CA VAL A 265 0.06 -18.76 -11.60
C VAL A 265 0.45 -19.47 -12.89
N LYS A 266 0.55 -18.73 -14.01
CA LYS A 266 0.95 -19.27 -15.31
C LYS A 266 2.47 -19.18 -15.45
N GLU A 267 3.07 -20.15 -16.15
CA GLU A 267 4.48 -20.07 -16.55
C GLU A 267 4.65 -18.86 -17.48
N SER A 268 5.15 -17.77 -16.91
CA SER A 268 5.39 -16.51 -17.59
C SER A 268 6.86 -16.14 -17.45
N VAL A 269 7.43 -15.57 -18.50
CA VAL A 269 8.77 -15.01 -18.49
C VAL A 269 8.68 -13.52 -18.76
N ASP A 270 9.42 -12.76 -17.97
CA ASP A 270 9.29 -11.30 -17.94
C ASP A 270 10.65 -10.64 -17.82
N THR A 271 10.73 -9.44 -18.36
CA THR A 271 11.89 -8.58 -18.17
C THR A 271 11.85 -7.99 -16.77
N VAL A 272 12.97 -8.04 -16.06
CA VAL A 272 13.16 -7.42 -14.75
C VAL A 272 14.48 -6.66 -14.73
N SER A 273 14.48 -5.49 -14.12
CA SER A 273 15.65 -4.62 -14.00
C SER A 273 15.64 -3.89 -12.67
N PHE A 274 16.83 -3.62 -12.12
CA PHE A 274 16.99 -2.91 -10.86
C PHE A 274 17.85 -1.67 -11.05
N HIS A 275 17.31 -0.52 -10.68
CA HIS A 275 17.94 0.77 -10.87
C HIS A 275 18.21 1.46 -9.55
N ARG A 276 19.29 2.24 -9.51
CA ARG A 276 19.61 3.17 -8.44
C ARG A 276 19.70 4.57 -9.04
N MET A 277 19.00 5.53 -8.44
CA MET A 277 18.94 6.90 -8.94
C MET A 277 18.73 7.92 -7.82
N SER A 278 18.82 9.20 -8.15
CA SER A 278 18.47 10.28 -7.22
C SER A 278 16.96 10.41 -7.08
N LYS A 279 16.52 11.05 -5.98
CA LYS A 279 15.10 11.38 -5.80
C LYS A 279 14.54 12.20 -6.97
N ASP A 280 15.28 13.19 -7.44
CA ASP A 280 14.82 14.08 -8.52
C ASP A 280 14.67 13.33 -9.85
N GLU A 281 15.63 12.46 -10.16
CA GLU A 281 15.57 11.61 -11.34
C GLU A 281 14.36 10.67 -11.29
N PHE A 282 14.10 10.03 -10.15
CA PHE A 282 12.92 9.19 -9.95
C PHE A 282 11.62 9.96 -10.17
N HIS A 283 11.51 11.17 -9.61
CA HIS A 283 10.33 12.00 -9.80
C HIS A 283 10.14 12.38 -11.26
N GLN A 284 11.19 12.81 -11.95
CA GLN A 284 11.10 13.26 -13.34
C GLN A 284 10.81 12.11 -14.31
N ARG A 285 11.44 10.95 -14.12
CA ARG A 285 11.39 9.82 -15.08
C ARG A 285 10.24 8.85 -14.81
N PHE A 286 9.86 8.65 -13.54
CA PHE A 286 8.86 7.64 -13.17
C PHE A 286 7.56 8.27 -12.71
N LEU A 287 7.59 9.15 -11.70
CA LEU A 287 6.36 9.65 -11.10
C LEU A 287 5.67 10.71 -11.95
N LYS A 288 6.40 11.69 -12.49
CA LYS A 288 5.83 12.80 -13.24
C LYS A 288 5.00 12.32 -14.44
N PRO A 289 5.45 11.39 -15.30
CA PRO A 289 4.63 10.91 -16.41
C PRO A 289 3.30 10.28 -15.99
N ILE A 290 3.25 9.66 -14.80
CA ILE A 290 2.08 8.96 -14.27
C ILE A 290 1.14 9.94 -13.54
N LEU A 291 1.73 10.85 -12.76
CA LEU A 291 1.00 11.76 -11.88
C LEU A 291 0.71 13.13 -12.52
N ALA A 292 1.37 13.50 -13.62
CA ALA A 292 1.20 14.80 -14.28
C ALA A 292 -0.26 15.11 -14.64
N SER A 293 -1.06 14.09 -14.90
CA SER A 293 -2.48 14.27 -15.19
C SER A 293 -3.26 14.86 -14.00
N GLN A 294 -2.80 14.68 -12.76
CA GLN A 294 -3.44 15.25 -11.57
C GLN A 294 -3.05 16.72 -11.33
N PHE A 295 -1.84 17.13 -11.71
CA PHE A 295 -1.35 18.50 -11.52
C PHE A 295 -1.93 19.51 -12.52
N LEU A 296 -2.35 19.05 -13.71
CA LEU A 296 -2.98 19.92 -14.72
C LEU A 296 -4.36 20.45 -14.29
N GLN A 297 -4.99 19.88 -13.27
CA GLN A 297 -6.27 20.39 -12.74
C GLN A 297 -6.13 21.49 -11.68
N VAL A 298 -4.92 21.75 -11.19
CA VAL A 298 -4.66 22.75 -10.15
C VAL A 298 -4.10 24.06 -10.73
N SER A 299 -3.50 24.03 -11.93
CA SER A 299 -2.91 25.20 -12.57
C SER A 299 -3.88 26.05 -13.42
N GLU A 300 -5.15 25.67 -13.50
CA GLU A 300 -6.21 26.42 -14.23
C GLU A 300 -7.25 27.07 -13.31
N LYS A 301 -6.90 27.36 -12.04
CA LYS A 301 -7.78 28.08 -11.11
C LYS A 301 -7.12 29.32 -10.51
#